data_AF-A0A8H7YJP4-F1
#
_entry.id   AF-A0A8H7YJP4-F1
#
_cell.length_a   1.000
_cell.length_b   1.000
_cell.length_c   1.000
_cell.angle_alpha   90.00
_cell.angle_beta   90.00
_cell.angle_gamma   90.00
#
_symmetry.space_group_name_H-M   'P 1'
#
loop_
_entity.id
_entity.type
_entity.pdbx_description
1 polymer ?
#
loop_
_entity_poly.entity_id
_entity_poly.type
_entity_poly.pdbx_seq_one_letter_code
_entity_poly.pdbx_strand_id
1 'polypeptide(L)'
;MPSKPKTLWREHSPAIINTILNLRKWEHSFLDIARILELPCSTISSIVYHESHQIDEGSPKKCPGRSPKLSACDQCHLILSVEKNPFHSLASFLTFSKSGFYIC
;
A
#
# COMPACT_ATOMS: atom_id res chain seq x y z
N MET A 1 24.71 10.77 -22.13
CA MET A 1 24.03 9.48 -22.39
C MET A 1 22.61 9.58 -21.86
N PRO A 2 21.56 9.34 -22.67
CA PRO A 2 20.21 9.30 -22.13
C PRO A 2 20.08 8.07 -21.23
N SER A 3 19.74 8.27 -19.95
CA SER A 3 19.43 7.19 -19.02
C SER A 3 18.14 6.51 -19.47
N LYS A 4 18.13 5.18 -19.60
CA LYS A 4 16.92 4.40 -19.85
C LYS A 4 15.84 4.81 -18.83
N PRO A 5 14.58 5.02 -19.24
CA PRO A 5 13.52 5.39 -18.32
C PRO A 5 13.38 4.34 -17.21
N LYS A 6 13.11 4.79 -15.98
CA LYS A 6 12.87 3.89 -14.85
C LYS A 6 11.58 3.12 -15.12
N THR A 7 11.69 1.81 -15.34
CA THR A 7 10.53 0.92 -15.47
C THR A 7 10.17 0.33 -14.11
N LEU A 8 8.88 0.31 -13.79
CA LEU A 8 8.38 -0.29 -12.56
C LEU A 8 8.37 -1.82 -12.68
N TRP A 9 8.50 -2.53 -11.55
CA TRP A 9 8.48 -4.00 -11.54
C TRP A 9 7.19 -4.59 -12.14
N ARG A 10 6.07 -3.86 -12.06
CA ARG A 10 4.75 -4.27 -12.60
C ARG A 10 4.67 -4.25 -14.12
N GLU A 11 5.64 -3.63 -14.80
CA GLU A 11 5.68 -3.53 -16.26
C GLU A 11 6.37 -4.73 -16.92
N HIS A 12 7.03 -5.58 -16.12
CA HIS A 12 7.80 -6.72 -16.62
C HIS A 12 6.96 -8.00 -16.62
N SER A 13 7.19 -8.85 -17.62
CA SER A 13 6.49 -10.12 -17.70
C SER A 13 6.89 -11.04 -16.54
N PRO A 14 5.98 -11.93 -16.06
CA PRO A 14 6.30 -12.88 -14.99
C PRO A 14 7.52 -13.75 -15.31
N ALA A 15 7.73 -14.05 -16.59
CA ALA A 15 8.89 -14.80 -17.06
C ALA A 15 10.21 -14.06 -16.78
N ILE A 16 10.28 -12.76 -17.06
CA ILE A 16 11.47 -11.92 -16.81
C ILE A 16 11.72 -11.78 -15.31
N ILE A 17 10.66 -11.64 -14.52
CA ILE A 17 10.78 -11.59 -13.06
C ILE A 17 11.40 -12.90 -12.56
N ASN A 18 10.87 -14.05 -12.97
CA ASN A 18 11.41 -15.35 -12.56
C ASN A 18 12.86 -15.58 -13.01
N THR A 19 13.25 -15.12 -14.21
CA THR A 19 14.65 -15.26 -14.64
C THR A 19 15.60 -14.41 -13.80
N ILE A 20 15.20 -13.18 -13.43
CA ILE A 20 15.98 -12.33 -12.52
C ILE A 20 16.18 -13.03 -11.17
N LEU A 21 15.11 -13.60 -10.61
CA LEU A 21 15.15 -14.25 -9.30
C LEU A 21 15.99 -15.54 -9.35
N ASN A 22 15.90 -16.32 -10.42
CA ASN A 22 16.73 -17.50 -10.62
C ASN A 22 18.22 -17.15 -10.78
N LEU A 23 18.55 -16.13 -11.57
CA LEU A 23 19.93 -15.66 -11.70
C LEU A 23 20.49 -15.15 -10.37
N ARG A 24 19.64 -14.54 -9.54
CA ARG A 24 20.04 -14.11 -8.20
C ARG A 24 20.30 -15.28 -7.26
N LYS A 25 19.54 -16.38 -7.36
CA LYS A 25 19.78 -17.63 -6.63
C LYS A 25 21.09 -18.29 -7.01
N TRP A 26 21.58 -18.08 -8.24
CA TRP A 26 22.90 -18.55 -8.69
C TRP A 26 24.02 -17.55 -8.39
N GLU A 27 23.80 -16.64 -7.43
CA GLU A 27 24.79 -15.67 -6.93
C GLU A 27 25.33 -14.69 -7.99
N HIS A 28 24.66 -14.53 -9.13
CA HIS A 28 25.05 -13.51 -10.10
C HIS A 28 24.92 -12.09 -9.51
N SER A 29 25.88 -11.24 -9.88
CA SER A 29 25.87 -9.83 -9.48
C SER A 29 24.75 -9.08 -10.21
N PHE A 30 24.21 -8.02 -9.58
CA PHE A 30 23.19 -7.18 -10.22
C PHE A 30 23.66 -6.54 -11.52
N LEU A 31 24.97 -6.30 -11.66
CA LEU A 31 25.56 -5.75 -12.89
C LEU A 31 25.55 -6.78 -14.02
N ASP A 32 25.85 -8.04 -13.72
CA ASP A 32 25.86 -9.09 -14.73
C ASP A 32 24.43 -9.42 -15.19
N ILE A 33 23.48 -9.47 -14.26
CA ILE A 33 22.05 -9.63 -14.58
C ILE A 33 21.56 -8.47 -15.46
N ALA A 34 21.98 -7.23 -15.16
CA ALA A 34 21.64 -6.05 -15.95
C ALA A 34 22.20 -6.11 -17.38
N ARG A 35 23.40 -6.67 -17.57
CA ARG A 35 23.97 -6.89 -18.90
C ARG A 35 23.25 -8.00 -19.66
N ILE A 36 22.93 -9.12 -19.01
CA ILE A 36 22.27 -10.27 -19.62
C ILE A 36 20.85 -9.94 -20.09
N LEU A 37 20.08 -9.23 -19.25
CA LEU A 37 18.67 -8.94 -19.50
C LEU A 37 18.44 -7.54 -20.10
N GLU A 38 19.51 -6.76 -20.29
CA GLU A 38 19.49 -5.37 -20.75
C GLU A 38 18.59 -4.42 -19.93
N LEU A 39 18.39 -4.76 -18.65
CA LEU A 39 17.56 -4.00 -17.72
C LEU A 39 18.40 -3.08 -16.81
N PRO A 40 17.85 -1.95 -16.35
CA PRO A 40 18.55 -1.11 -15.39
C PRO A 40 18.66 -1.81 -14.03
N CYS A 41 19.81 -1.66 -13.36
CA CYS A 41 20.07 -2.27 -12.05
C CYS A 41 19.02 -1.89 -10.99
N SER A 42 18.43 -0.69 -11.09
CA SER A 42 17.34 -0.26 -10.20
C SER A 42 16.10 -1.14 -10.30
N THR A 43 15.77 -1.62 -11.50
CA THR A 43 14.63 -2.51 -11.73
C THR A 43 14.90 -3.88 -11.15
N ILE A 44 16.11 -4.42 -11.35
CA ILE A 44 16.52 -5.71 -10.78
C ILE A 44 16.50 -5.64 -9.25
N SER A 45 17.06 -4.57 -8.67
CA SER A 45 17.05 -4.34 -7.22
C SER A 45 15.63 -4.24 -6.67
N SER A 46 14.73 -3.52 -7.35
CA SER A 46 13.32 -3.40 -6.95
C SER A 46 12.59 -4.74 -7.00
N ILE A 47 12.82 -5.57 -8.02
CA ILE A 47 12.21 -6.89 -8.15
C ILE A 47 12.66 -7.81 -7.01
N VAL A 48 13.97 -7.89 -6.77
CA VAL A 48 14.53 -8.74 -5.70
C VAL A 48 14.07 -8.27 -4.31
N TYR A 49 14.00 -6.96 -4.10
CA TYR A 49 13.46 -6.39 -2.86
C TYR A 49 11.98 -6.71 -2.66
N HIS A 50 11.17 -6.62 -3.72
CA HIS A 50 9.75 -6.96 -3.64
C HIS A 50 9.50 -8.45 -3.38
N GLU A 51 10.29 -9.37 -3.95
CA GLU A 51 10.13 -10.80 -3.68
C GLU A 51 10.42 -11.11 -2.20
N SER A 52 11.49 -10.54 -1.64
CA SER A 52 11.83 -10.78 -0.23
C SER A 52 10.80 -10.20 0.75
N HIS A 53 10.12 -9.11 0.38
CA HIS A 53 9.11 -8.47 1.24
C HIS A 53 7.68 -8.98 0.98
N GLN A 54 7.42 -9.68 -0.13
CA GLN A 54 6.11 -10.31 -0.39
C GLN A 54 5.85 -11.52 0.50
N ILE A 55 6.91 -12.16 1.04
CA ILE A 55 6.75 -13.30 1.95
C ILE A 55 6.20 -12.85 3.32
N ASP A 56 6.50 -11.61 3.74
CA ASP A 56 6.07 -11.08 5.04
C ASP A 56 4.85 -10.14 4.99
N GLU A 57 4.55 -9.52 3.83
CA GLU A 57 3.42 -8.59 3.72
C GLU A 57 2.16 -9.27 3.19
N GLY A 58 1.40 -9.87 4.11
CA GLY A 58 0.05 -10.36 3.85
C GLY A 58 -0.84 -9.27 3.28
N SER A 59 -1.07 -9.31 1.95
CA SER A 59 -1.87 -8.37 1.15
C SER A 59 -1.41 -6.90 1.24
N PRO A 60 -1.50 -6.11 0.15
CA PRO A 60 -1.25 -4.68 0.27
C PRO A 60 -2.25 -4.10 1.27
N LYS A 61 -1.77 -3.69 2.46
CA LYS A 61 -2.58 -2.97 3.43
C LYS A 61 -3.12 -1.74 2.69
N LYS A 62 -4.42 -1.77 2.34
CA LYS A 62 -5.12 -0.57 1.90
C LYS A 62 -4.94 0.42 3.03
N CYS A 63 -4.06 1.40 2.87
CA CYS A 63 -3.91 2.48 3.82
C CYS A 63 -5.32 3.06 3.98
N PRO A 64 -5.92 3.03 5.19
CA PRO A 64 -7.22 3.64 5.38
C PRO A 64 -7.07 5.10 4.94
N GLY A 65 -7.97 5.54 4.06
CA GLY A 65 -7.97 6.91 3.59
C GLY A 65 -7.96 7.87 4.78
N ARG A 66 -7.38 9.05 4.60
CA ARG A 66 -7.40 10.10 5.62
C ARG A 66 -8.84 10.31 6.08
N SER A 67 -9.07 10.20 7.39
CA SER A 67 -10.39 10.43 7.97
C SER A 67 -10.92 11.79 7.50
N PRO A 68 -12.20 11.88 7.07
CA PRO A 68 -12.78 13.15 6.66
C PRO A 68 -12.71 14.12 7.84
N LYS A 69 -12.20 15.34 7.58
CA LYS A 69 -12.24 16.40 8.59
C LYS A 69 -13.69 16.86 8.73
N LEU A 70 -14.27 16.70 9.91
CA LEU A 70 -15.55 17.31 10.25
C LEU A 70 -15.44 18.83 10.17
N SER A 71 -16.44 19.49 9.59
CA SER A 71 -16.51 20.96 9.57
C SER A 71 -16.76 21.50 10.99
N ALA A 72 -16.46 22.78 11.23
CA ALA A 72 -16.69 23.41 12.53
C ALA A 72 -18.18 23.39 12.93
N CYS A 73 -19.09 23.54 11.97
CA CYS A 73 -20.53 23.45 12.22
C CYS A 73 -20.94 22.03 12.66
N ASP A 74 -20.42 21.00 12.01
CA ASP A 74 -20.74 19.61 12.36
C ASP A 74 -20.23 19.25 13.76
N GLN A 75 -19.06 19.77 14.14
CA GLN A 75 -18.52 19.62 15.49
C GLN A 75 -19.43 20.27 16.54
N CYS A 76 -19.91 21.49 16.30
CA CYS A 76 -20.83 22.17 17.21
C CYS A 76 -22.17 21.42 17.34
N HIS A 77 -22.73 20.92 16.23
CA HIS A 77 -23.95 20.12 16.27
C HIS A 77 -23.79 18.81 17.04
N LEU A 78 -22.63 18.15 16.90
CA LEU A 78 -22.31 16.93 17.64
C LEU A 78 -22.19 17.20 19.14
N ILE A 79 -21.53 18.30 19.54
CA ILE A 79 -21.43 18.69 20.95
C ILE A 79 -22.82 18.94 21.53
N LEU A 80 -23.66 19.71 20.84
CA LEU A 80 -25.03 20.03 21.28
C LEU A 80 -25.94 18.79 21.32
N SER A 81 -25.74 17.82 20.44
CA SER A 81 -26.53 16.58 20.45
C SER A 81 -26.13 15.67 21.62
N VAL A 82 -24.83 15.57 21.92
CA VAL A 82 -24.31 14.85 23.08
C VAL A 82 -24.76 15.49 24.39
N GLU A 83 -24.75 16.82 24.50
CA GLU A 83 -25.24 17.54 25.68
C GLU A 83 -26.73 17.30 25.93
N LYS A 84 -27.54 17.23 24.86
CA LYS A 84 -28.99 17.02 24.98
C LYS A 84 -29.35 15.60 25.39
N ASN A 85 -28.63 14.58 24.91
CA ASN A 85 -28.95 13.16 25.18
C ASN A 85 -27.69 12.29 25.28
N PRO A 86 -26.93 12.37 26.38
CA PRO A 86 -25.63 11.70 26.49
C PRO A 86 -25.72 10.17 26.41
N PHE A 87 -26.78 9.58 26.96
CA PHE A 87 -26.99 8.13 26.97
C PHE A 87 -27.36 7.56 25.60
N HIS A 88 -28.09 8.33 24.78
CA HIS A 88 -28.46 7.92 23.43
C HIS A 88 -27.23 7.92 22.52
N SER A 89 -26.39 8.96 22.60
CA SER A 89 -25.16 9.08 21.82
C SER A 89 -24.19 7.92 22.10
N LEU A 90 -24.03 7.51 23.37
CA LEU A 90 -23.16 6.37 23.73
C LEU A 90 -23.65 5.04 23.12
N ALA A 91 -24.97 4.81 23.07
CA ALA A 91 -25.54 3.63 22.42
C ALA A 91 -25.32 3.63 20.90
N SER A 92 -25.34 4.81 20.25
CA SER A 92 -25.05 4.97 18.82
C SER A 92 -23.58 4.70 18.49
N PHE A 93 -22.64 5.03 19.38
CA PHE A 93 -21.21 4.74 19.17
C PHE A 93 -20.82 3.29 19.45
N LEU A 94 -21.54 2.61 20.36
CA LEU A 94 -21.27 1.21 20.74
C LEU A 94 -21.96 0.19 19.81
N THR A 95 -22.88 0.63 18.96
CA THR A 95 -23.52 -0.25 17.98
C THR A 95 -22.67 -0.34 16.71
N PHE A 96 -22.00 -1.49 16.54
CA PHE A 96 -21.31 -1.82 15.29
C PHE A 96 -22.33 -1.94 14.15
N SER A 97 -22.39 -0.91 13.30
CA SER A 97 -23.08 -1.00 12.00
C SER A 97 -22.37 -2.02 11.12
N LYS A 98 -23.11 -3.02 10.62
CA LYS A 98 -22.62 -4.06 9.69
C LYS A 98 -21.98 -3.51 8.40
N SER A 99 -22.19 -2.23 8.09
CA SER A 99 -21.69 -1.56 6.88
C SER A 99 -20.38 -0.77 7.08
N GLY A 100 -19.82 -0.73 8.29
CA GLY A 100 -18.57 0.01 8.57
C GLY A 100 -18.69 1.54 8.46
N PHE A 101 -19.90 2.06 8.25
CA PHE A 101 -20.19 3.50 8.28
C PHE A 101 -20.80 3.86 9.63
N TYR A 102 -20.11 4.75 10.35
CA TYR A 102 -20.70 5.50 11.45
C TYR A 102 -21.57 6.59 10.82
N ILE A 103 -22.89 6.53 11.06
CA ILE A 103 -23.78 7.65 10.79
C ILE A 103 -23.63 8.60 11.98
N CYS A 104 -23.16 9.82 11.70
CA CYS A 104 -23.21 10.95 12.63
C CYS A 104 -24.68 11.35 12.87
#